data_AF-A0ABD6YT31-F1
#
_entry.id   AF-A0ABD6YT31-F1
#
_cell.length_a   1.000
_cell.length_b   1.000
_cell.length_c   1.000
_cell.angle_alpha   90.00
_cell.angle_beta   90.00
_cell.angle_gamma   90.00
#
_symmetry.space_group_name_H-M   'P 1'
#
loop_
_entity.id
_entity.type
_entity.pdbx_description
1 polymer ?
#
loop_
_entity_poly.entity_id
_entity_poly.type
_entity_poly.pdbx_seq_one_letter_code
_entity_poly.pdbx_strand_id
1 'polypeptide(L)'
;MKTLNFLVIGKNQEILDVLKRLIENNEGWNAEILFDEEVSYEFLKTNDIDVLLLSSGLDSEYEQEIKKYTLSLGKDIKVIDHYGGGSGLLKNEVYSLFPDLNS
;
A
#
# COMPACT_ATOMS: atom_id res chain seq x y z
N MET A 1 11.43 10.04 -13.19
CA MET A 1 11.09 9.49 -11.87
C MET A 1 10.46 8.13 -12.06
N LYS A 2 10.72 7.17 -11.16
CA LYS A 2 10.09 5.85 -11.23
C LYS A 2 8.65 5.98 -10.75
N THR A 3 7.71 5.50 -11.56
CA THR A 3 6.29 5.43 -11.19
C THR A 3 6.10 4.30 -10.17
N LEU A 4 5.32 4.55 -9.12
CA LEU A 4 4.93 3.53 -8.15
C LEU A 4 3.41 3.48 -8.04
N ASN A 5 2.86 2.27 -8.12
CA ASN A 5 1.45 2.01 -7.93
C ASN A 5 1.22 1.38 -6.56
N PHE A 6 0.43 2.06 -5.73
CA PHE A 6 0.09 1.65 -4.39
C PHE A 6 -1.33 1.06 -4.38
N LEU A 7 -1.49 -0.07 -3.71
CA LEU A 7 -2.79 -0.52 -3.23
C LEU A 7 -2.85 -0.27 -1.73
N VAL A 8 -3.80 0.55 -1.29
CA VAL A 8 -4.01 0.89 0.13
C VAL A 8 -5.28 0.23 0.62
N ILE A 9 -5.19 -0.53 1.71
CA ILE A 9 -6.33 -1.28 2.25
C ILE A 9 -6.56 -0.87 3.70
N GLY A 10 -7.81 -0.59 4.07
CA GLY A 10 -8.17 -0.25 5.44
C GLY A 10 -9.68 -0.15 5.63
N LYS A 11 -10.12 0.08 6.87
CA LYS A 11 -11.56 0.20 7.19
C LYS A 11 -12.03 1.64 7.41
N ASN A 12 -11.11 2.60 7.54
CA ASN A 12 -11.45 3.99 7.80
C ASN A 12 -11.22 4.85 6.55
N GLN A 13 -12.32 5.33 5.94
CA GLN A 13 -12.31 6.16 4.74
C GLN A 13 -11.50 7.44 4.90
N GLU A 14 -11.66 8.16 6.01
CA GLU A 14 -10.96 9.43 6.24
C GLU A 14 -9.45 9.22 6.28
N ILE A 15 -8.98 8.12 6.89
CA ILE A 15 -7.57 7.76 6.92
C ILE A 15 -7.08 7.38 5.52
N LEU A 16 -7.84 6.57 4.78
CA LEU A 16 -7.47 6.14 3.44
C LEU A 16 -7.38 7.31 2.45
N ASP A 17 -8.30 8.28 2.53
CA ASP A 17 -8.27 9.48 1.69
C ASP A 17 -7.04 10.35 1.98
N VAL A 18 -6.68 10.48 3.27
CA VAL A 18 -5.44 11.17 3.67
C VAL A 18 -4.22 10.43 3.12
N LEU A 19 -4.14 9.11 3.24
CA LEU A 19 -3.02 8.31 2.72
C LEU A 19 -2.92 8.44 1.19
N LYS A 20 -4.03 8.30 0.47
CA LYS A 20 -4.08 8.46 -0.98
C LYS A 20 -3.54 9.82 -1.40
N ARG A 21 -4.03 10.91 -0.79
CA ARG A 21 -3.55 12.26 -1.06
C ARG A 21 -2.05 12.41 -0.76
N LEU A 22 -1.56 11.85 0.34
CA LEU A 22 -0.14 11.92 0.70
C LEU A 22 0.75 11.19 -0.31
N ILE A 23 0.31 10.02 -0.79
CA ILE A 23 1.01 9.25 -1.81
C ILE A 23 1.03 10.04 -3.12
N GLU A 24 -0.13 10.45 -3.62
CA GLU A 24 -0.30 11.12 -4.92
C GLU A 24 0.25 12.55 -4.96
N ASN A 25 0.55 13.17 -3.81
CA ASN A 25 1.33 14.41 -3.75
C ASN A 25 2.79 14.22 -4.19
N ASN A 26 3.27 12.98 -4.38
CA ASN A 26 4.60 12.69 -4.92
C ASN A 26 4.47 12.37 -6.41
N GLU A 27 5.29 13.04 -7.23
CA GLU A 27 5.27 12.87 -8.68
C GLU A 27 5.55 11.41 -9.07
N GLY A 28 4.64 10.83 -9.86
CA GLY A 28 4.72 9.44 -10.32
C GLY A 28 4.18 8.40 -9.35
N TRP A 29 3.67 8.79 -8.18
CA TRP A 29 3.05 7.83 -7.25
C TRP A 29 1.53 7.86 -7.42
N ASN A 30 0.91 6.71 -7.63
CA ASN A 30 -0.54 6.54 -7.77
C ASN A 30 -1.06 5.64 -6.66
N ALA A 31 -2.25 5.93 -6.11
CA ALA A 31 -2.83 5.10 -5.06
C ALA A 31 -4.27 4.70 -5.35
N GLU A 32 -4.52 3.39 -5.31
CA GLU A 32 -5.87 2.83 -5.26
C GLU A 32 -6.23 2.50 -3.81
N ILE A 33 -7.47 2.80 -3.39
CA ILE A 33 -7.95 2.51 -2.04
C ILE A 33 -9.02 1.41 -2.11
N LEU A 34 -8.92 0.40 -1.27
CA LEU A 34 -9.92 -0.66 -1.14
C LEU A 34 -10.38 -0.81 0.31
N PHE A 35 -11.69 -0.97 0.47
CA PHE A 35 -12.38 -1.19 1.75
C PHE A 35 -12.76 -2.66 1.95
N ASP A 36 -13.01 -3.31 0.82
CA ASP A 36 -13.45 -4.67 0.74
C ASP A 36 -12.25 -5.59 0.58
N GLU A 37 -12.21 -6.57 1.46
CA GLU A 37 -11.15 -7.56 1.57
C GLU A 37 -11.24 -8.60 0.46
N GLU A 38 -12.43 -8.89 -0.05
CA GLU A 38 -12.61 -9.89 -1.10
C GLU A 38 -12.06 -9.40 -2.45
N VAL A 39 -12.25 -8.12 -2.74
CA VAL A 39 -11.80 -7.51 -4.01
C VAL A 39 -10.30 -7.27 -4.06
N SER A 40 -9.62 -7.20 -2.91
CA SER A 40 -8.20 -6.88 -2.85
C SER A 40 -7.31 -7.98 -3.46
N TYR A 41 -7.69 -9.24 -3.28
CA TYR A 41 -6.98 -10.39 -3.85
C TYR A 41 -6.98 -10.36 -5.38
N GLU A 42 -8.16 -10.19 -5.97
CA GLU A 42 -8.32 -10.07 -7.42
C GLU A 42 -7.58 -8.82 -7.94
N PHE A 43 -7.60 -7.72 -7.20
CA PHE A 43 -6.89 -6.50 -7.56
C PHE A 43 -5.38 -6.71 -7.63
N LEU A 44 -4.78 -7.30 -6.59
CA LEU A 44 -3.34 -7.63 -6.54
C LEU A 44 -2.91 -8.56 -7.67
N LYS A 45 -3.79 -9.49 -8.05
CA LYS A 45 -3.53 -10.43 -9.13
C LYS A 45 -3.56 -9.76 -10.50
N THR A 46 -4.55 -8.92 -10.76
CA THR A 46 -4.86 -8.39 -12.10
C THR A 46 -4.19 -7.06 -12.42
N ASN A 47 -3.76 -6.30 -11.40
CA ASN A 47 -3.11 -5.01 -11.58
C ASN A 47 -1.61 -5.08 -11.27
N ASP A 48 -0.87 -4.12 -11.82
CA ASP A 48 0.53 -3.89 -11.50
C ASP A 48 0.64 -3.01 -10.26
N ILE A 49 0.92 -3.66 -9.13
CA ILE A 49 1.12 -3.03 -7.83
C ILE A 49 2.60 -3.15 -7.48
N ASP A 50 3.20 -2.06 -7.01
CA ASP A 50 4.55 -2.04 -6.46
C ASP A 50 4.52 -2.13 -4.94
N VAL A 51 3.50 -1.52 -4.32
CA VAL A 51 3.38 -1.40 -2.87
C VAL A 51 1.97 -1.75 -2.39
N LEU A 52 1.87 -2.72 -1.50
CA LEU A 52 0.68 -3.00 -0.70
C LEU A 52 0.82 -2.28 0.64
N LEU A 53 -0.04 -1.30 0.90
CA LEU A 53 -0.08 -0.54 2.15
C LEU A 53 -1.28 -0.99 2.98
N LEU A 54 -1.03 -1.64 4.11
CA LEU A 54 -2.06 -2.05 5.05
C LEU A 54 -2.25 -0.95 6.11
N SER A 55 -3.46 -0.42 6.19
CA SER A 55 -3.84 0.65 7.11
C SER A 55 -4.61 0.09 8.31
N SER A 56 -4.88 0.96 9.29
CA SER A 56 -5.57 0.61 10.52
C SER A 56 -7.00 0.04 10.31
N GLY A 57 -7.40 -0.85 11.22
CA GLY A 57 -8.77 -1.38 11.30
C GLY A 57 -9.00 -2.70 10.59
N LEU A 58 -7.98 -3.27 9.96
CA LEU A 58 -8.04 -4.61 9.37
C LEU A 58 -7.97 -5.70 10.46
N ASP A 59 -8.58 -6.85 10.16
CA ASP A 59 -8.44 -8.03 11.02
C ASP A 59 -7.06 -8.66 10.85
N SER A 60 -6.49 -9.14 11.96
CA SER A 60 -5.15 -9.75 11.95
C SER A 60 -5.05 -11.03 11.11
N GLU A 61 -6.13 -11.79 10.98
CA GLU A 61 -6.21 -12.97 10.11
C GLU A 61 -6.12 -12.51 8.65
N TYR A 62 -6.94 -11.55 8.26
CA TYR A 62 -6.91 -10.96 6.91
C TYR A 62 -5.53 -10.40 6.55
N GLU A 63 -4.90 -9.63 7.44
CA GLU A 63 -3.57 -9.07 7.20
C GLU A 63 -2.51 -10.16 6.93
N GLN A 64 -2.58 -11.26 7.67
CA GLN A 64 -1.68 -12.39 7.45
C GLN A 64 -1.97 -13.11 6.14
N GLU A 65 -3.23 -13.31 5.81
CA GLU A 65 -3.64 -13.99 4.58
C GLU A 65 -3.25 -13.19 3.35
N ILE A 66 -3.52 -11.88 3.32
CA ILE A 66 -3.18 -11.05 2.16
C ILE A 66 -1.68 -10.89 1.97
N LYS A 67 -0.89 -10.85 3.06
CA LYS A 67 0.58 -10.89 2.99
C LYS A 67 1.07 -12.18 2.34
N LYS A 68 0.57 -13.33 2.80
CA LYS A 68 0.92 -14.65 2.23
C LYS A 68 0.51 -14.74 0.77
N TYR A 69 -0.70 -14.26 0.44
CA TYR A 69 -1.20 -14.24 -0.93
C TYR A 69 -0.30 -13.39 -1.84
N THR A 70 0.03 -12.17 -1.41
CA THR A 70 0.91 -11.26 -2.15
C THR A 70 2.26 -11.91 -2.44
N LEU A 71 2.87 -12.57 -1.45
CA LEU A 71 4.13 -13.32 -1.63
C LEU A 71 3.99 -14.48 -2.62
N SER A 72 2.83 -15.14 -2.65
CA SER A 72 2.56 -16.28 -3.55
C SER A 72 2.39 -15.89 -5.01
N LEU A 73 2.10 -14.61 -5.31
CA LEU A 73 1.96 -14.13 -6.68
C LEU A 73 3.27 -14.13 -7.46
N GLY A 74 4.42 -14.25 -6.78
CA GLY A 74 5.74 -14.18 -7.41
C GLY A 74 6.07 -12.81 -8.03
N LYS A 75 5.28 -11.79 -7.72
CA LYS A 75 5.51 -10.39 -8.08
C LYS A 75 6.37 -9.71 -7.01
N ASP A 76 7.21 -8.74 -7.38
CA ASP A 76 8.01 -7.96 -6.43
C ASP A 76 7.19 -6.84 -5.77
N ILE A 77 6.13 -7.22 -5.05
CA ILE A 77 5.27 -6.30 -4.32
C ILE A 77 5.85 -6.10 -2.92
N LYS A 78 6.13 -4.85 -2.54
CA LYS A 78 6.56 -4.52 -1.17
C LYS A 78 5.33 -4.33 -0.28
N VAL A 79 5.33 -4.92 0.91
CA VAL A 79 4.25 -4.74 1.88
C VAL A 79 4.69 -3.77 2.98
N ILE A 80 3.85 -2.77 3.28
CA ILE A 80 4.06 -1.81 4.36
C ILE A 80 2.87 -1.89 5.31
N ASP A 81 3.17 -2.05 6.59
CA ASP A 81 2.20 -2.00 7.68
C ASP A 81 2.18 -0.59 8.27
N HIS A 82 1.08 0.15 8.07
CA HIS A 82 0.98 1.56 8.47
C HIS A 82 -0.17 1.77 9.46
N TYR A 83 0.15 1.66 10.75
CA TYR A 83 -0.82 1.78 11.85
C TYR A 83 -0.88 3.19 12.49
N GLY A 84 -0.36 4.20 11.78
CA GLY A 84 -0.30 5.60 12.23
C GLY A 84 1.10 6.04 12.69
N GLY A 85 1.23 7.34 13.01
CA GLY A 85 2.50 7.96 13.41
C GLY A 85 2.81 9.31 12.74
N GLY A 86 1.87 9.84 11.96
CA GLY A 86 1.96 11.15 11.31
C GLY A 86 2.36 11.06 9.84
N SER A 87 1.92 12.05 9.04
CA SER A 87 2.08 12.07 7.58
C SER A 87 3.52 12.02 7.07
N GLY A 88 4.50 12.32 7.93
CA GLY A 88 5.92 12.29 7.56
C GLY A 88 6.56 10.90 7.55
N LEU A 89 5.92 9.87 8.12
CA LEU A 89 6.52 8.53 8.24
C LEU A 89 6.36 7.69 6.98
N LEU A 90 5.20 7.78 6.30
CA LEU A 90 4.92 6.97 5.11
C LEU A 90 6.00 7.13 4.03
N LYS A 91 6.42 8.38 3.78
CA LYS A 91 7.45 8.67 2.78
C LYS A 91 8.79 8.00 3.11
N ASN A 92 9.18 8.00 4.39
CA ASN A 92 10.41 7.36 4.84
C ASN A 92 10.32 5.83 4.76
N GLU A 93 9.16 5.26 5.06
CA GLU A 93 8.88 3.81 4.93
C GLU A 93 9.05 3.38 3.47
N VAL A 94 8.47 4.14 2.53
CA VAL A 94 8.63 3.88 1.09
C VAL A 94 10.08 4.03 0.65
N TYR A 95 10.78 5.11 1.01
CA TYR A 95 12.18 5.28 0.60
C TYR A 95 13.13 4.25 1.18
N SER A 96 12.82 3.71 2.37
CA SER A 96 13.61 2.62 2.95
C SER A 96 13.52 1.34 2.12
N LEU A 97 12.39 1.13 1.43
CA LEU A 97 12.16 0.00 0.53
C LEU A 97 12.64 0.26 -0.90
N PHE A 98 12.67 1.53 -1.32
CA PHE A 98 13.10 1.97 -2.65
C PHE A 98 14.16 3.08 -2.55
N PRO A 99 15.38 2.76 -2.10
CA PRO A 99 16.45 3.76 -1.91
C PRO A 99 16.81 4.49 -3.21
N ASP A 100 16.62 3.85 -4.36
CA ASP A 100 16.90 4.43 -5.68
C ASP A 100 15.98 5.62 -6.03
N LEU A 101 14.88 5.84 -5.31
CA LEU A 101 14.01 6.99 -5.51
C LEU A 101 14.56 8.30 -4.93
N ASN A 102 15.60 8.22 -4.10
CA ASN A 102 16.28 9.39 -3.51
C ASN A 102 17.47 9.90 -4.37
N SER A 103 17.69 9.33 -5.56
CA SER A 103 18.83 9.62 -6.44
C SER A 103 18.49 10.61 -7.54
#